data_AF-A0A7S9VT89-F1
#
_entry.id   AF-A0A7S9VT89-F1
#
_cell.length_a   1.000
_cell.length_b   1.000
_cell.length_c   1.000
_cell.angle_alpha   90.00
_cell.angle_beta   90.00
_cell.angle_gamma   90.00
#
_symmetry.space_group_name_H-M   'P 1'
#
loop_
_entity.id
_entity.type
_entity.pdbx_description
1 polymer ?
#
loop_
_entity_poly.entity_id
_entity_poly.type
_entity_poly.pdbx_seq_one_letter_code
_entity_poly.pdbx_strand_id
1 'polypeptide(L)'
;MGSVLWFFAPITEPPYVGTPLDLGRTMSVEITIGFEQIELPAQDVGGWPWSQEDEHQLWWTQLPDCNEIQRRIDGQPGSPPAPANDCGPEGEVAISVVINGLSPAQRDLLVRLQPDGPAEELRFSYAIQSKGAGLQSCSAFIKRQIVLAGDDHPYENGHRGYLRLTPFGALLRERLIKERRNG
;
A
#
# COMPACT_ATOMS: atom_id res chain seq x y z
N MET A 1 18.35 -11.53 16.51
CA MET A 1 18.16 -11.35 15.06
C MET A 1 16.86 -10.61 14.88
N GLY A 2 16.86 -9.51 14.12
CA GLY A 2 15.66 -8.69 13.90
C GLY A 2 14.79 -9.22 12.76
N SER A 3 13.67 -8.55 12.52
CA SER A 3 12.80 -8.86 11.39
C SER A 3 13.52 -8.61 10.06
N VAL A 4 13.25 -9.44 9.07
CA VAL A 4 13.77 -9.36 7.70
C VAL A 4 12.62 -9.35 6.70
N LEU A 5 12.90 -8.79 5.53
CA LEU A 5 12.06 -8.90 4.34
C LEU A 5 12.59 -10.05 3.50
N TRP A 6 11.74 -11.05 3.27
CA TRP A 6 12.02 -12.16 2.39
C TRP A 6 11.31 -11.99 1.05
N PHE A 7 11.94 -12.41 -0.05
CA PHE A 7 11.38 -12.32 -1.40
C PHE A 7 12.05 -13.30 -2.38
N PHE A 8 11.35 -13.62 -3.45
CA PHE A 8 11.88 -14.37 -4.59
C PHE A 8 12.72 -13.50 -5.52
N ALA A 9 13.74 -14.09 -6.14
CA ALA A 9 14.48 -13.50 -7.26
C ALA A 9 14.32 -14.36 -8.53
N PRO A 10 13.66 -13.85 -9.59
CA PRO A 10 13.08 -12.51 -9.72
C PRO A 10 11.84 -12.30 -8.83
N ILE A 11 11.55 -11.05 -8.47
CA ILE A 11 10.40 -10.70 -7.62
C ILE A 11 9.11 -10.91 -8.44
N THR A 12 8.40 -11.99 -8.14
CA THR A 12 7.11 -12.35 -8.76
C THR A 12 5.92 -12.04 -7.87
N GLU A 13 6.14 -11.89 -6.56
CA GLU A 13 5.12 -11.62 -5.55
C GLU A 13 5.60 -10.62 -4.49
N PRO A 14 4.70 -10.02 -3.71
CA PRO A 14 5.07 -9.09 -2.64
C PRO A 14 5.98 -9.76 -1.60
N PRO A 15 6.96 -9.01 -1.04
CA PRO A 15 7.83 -9.53 -0.01
C PRO A 15 7.06 -9.76 1.29
N TYR A 16 7.60 -10.66 2.10
CA TYR A 16 7.01 -11.11 3.35
C TYR A 16 7.93 -10.74 4.53
N VAL A 17 7.36 -10.61 5.73
CA VAL A 17 8.09 -10.20 6.93
C VAL A 17 8.27 -11.37 7.89
N GLY A 18 9.51 -11.64 8.28
CA GLY A 18 9.88 -12.78 9.10
C GLY A 18 11.15 -12.59 9.90
N THR A 19 11.70 -13.68 10.41
CA THR A 19 13.07 -13.77 10.90
C THR A 19 13.94 -14.54 9.90
N PRO A 20 15.28 -14.37 9.91
CA PRO A 20 16.18 -15.14 9.06
C PRO A 20 16.12 -16.66 9.33
N LEU A 21 15.57 -17.07 10.46
CA LEU A 21 15.49 -18.47 10.89
C LEU A 21 14.16 -19.12 10.54
N ASP A 22 13.20 -18.36 9.99
CA ASP A 22 11.86 -18.88 9.69
C ASP A 22 11.80 -19.71 8.39
N LEU A 23 12.90 -20.28 7.94
CA LEU A 23 12.88 -21.30 6.89
C LEU A 23 12.05 -22.48 7.43
N GLY A 24 10.83 -22.65 6.92
CA GLY A 24 9.90 -23.68 7.34
C GLY A 24 10.61 -25.03 7.37
N ARG A 25 10.68 -25.66 8.54
CA ARG A 25 11.30 -26.98 8.68
C ARG A 25 10.23 -28.04 8.75
N THR A 26 10.34 -29.05 7.90
CA THR A 26 9.57 -30.28 8.05
C THR A 26 9.98 -30.97 9.35
N MET A 27 9.01 -31.28 10.22
CA MET A 27 9.26 -32.00 11.46
C MET A 27 8.56 -33.35 11.41
N SER A 28 9.30 -34.42 11.68
CA SER A 28 8.74 -35.73 12.00
C SER A 28 8.61 -35.84 13.52
N VAL A 29 7.42 -36.19 14.00
CA VAL A 29 7.16 -36.40 15.44
C VAL A 29 7.01 -37.89 15.69
N GLU A 30 7.96 -38.48 16.41
CA GLU A 30 7.82 -39.82 16.97
C GLU A 30 7.14 -39.71 18.34
N ILE A 31 5.94 -40.31 18.48
CA ILE A 31 5.24 -40.36 19.77
C ILE A 31 5.39 -41.78 20.33
N THR A 32 5.99 -41.88 21.52
CA THR A 32 6.07 -43.14 22.27
C THR A 32 5.04 -43.12 23.40
N ILE A 33 4.06 -44.04 23.37
CA ILE A 33 3.06 -44.20 24.44
C ILE A 33 3.21 -45.62 25.02
N GLY A 34 3.85 -45.72 26.19
CA GLY A 34 4.11 -47.03 26.81
C GLY A 34 5.13 -47.86 26.03
N PHE A 35 4.70 -48.99 25.46
CA PHE A 35 5.54 -49.91 24.66
C PHE A 35 5.30 -49.81 23.15
N GLU A 36 4.34 -48.99 22.71
CA GLU A 36 4.05 -48.77 21.30
C GLU A 36 4.75 -47.49 20.80
N GLN A 37 5.57 -47.64 19.77
CA GLN A 37 6.06 -46.53 18.94
C GLN A 37 5.05 -46.30 17.82
N ILE A 38 4.49 -45.09 17.77
CA ILE A 38 3.67 -44.62 16.66
C ILE A 38 4.49 -43.54 15.95
N GLU A 39 5.05 -43.89 14.79
CA GLU A 39 5.58 -42.90 13.86
C GLU A 39 4.40 -42.16 13.23
N LEU A 40 4.23 -40.89 13.57
CA LEU A 40 3.32 -40.04 12.83
C LEU A 40 4.00 -39.65 11.51
N PRO A 41 3.25 -39.62 10.38
CA PRO A 41 3.78 -39.11 9.13
C PRO A 41 4.28 -37.69 9.35
N ALA A 42 5.43 -37.35 8.76
CA ALA A 42 5.98 -36.01 8.79
C ALA A 42 4.89 -35.03 8.32
N GLN A 43 4.46 -34.14 9.22
CA GLN A 43 3.53 -33.07 8.90
C GLN A 43 4.28 -31.76 8.82
N ASP A 44 3.95 -30.98 7.81
CA ASP A 44 4.39 -29.59 7.72
C ASP A 44 3.66 -28.79 8.81
N VAL A 45 4.35 -28.51 9.92
CA VAL A 45 3.77 -27.95 11.15
C VAL A 45 3.82 -26.42 11.19
N GLY A 46 4.03 -25.79 10.06
CA GLY A 46 4.18 -24.34 9.97
C GLY A 46 5.44 -24.02 9.22
N GLY A 47 5.25 -23.70 7.96
CA GLY A 47 6.26 -23.19 7.08
C GLY A 47 5.69 -21.98 6.37
N TRP A 48 6.58 -21.06 6.07
CA TRP A 48 6.37 -20.04 5.05
C TRP A 48 5.76 -20.65 3.77
N PRO A 49 5.14 -19.86 2.87
CA PRO A 49 4.46 -20.39 1.68
C PRO A 49 5.39 -21.07 0.65
N TRP A 50 6.62 -21.43 1.04
CA TRP A 50 7.68 -21.93 0.18
C TRP A 50 8.15 -23.29 0.65
N SER A 51 8.49 -24.12 -0.32
CA SER A 51 9.06 -25.44 -0.11
C SER A 51 10.58 -25.37 0.02
N GLN A 52 11.20 -26.47 0.42
CA GLN A 52 12.67 -26.59 0.44
C GLN A 52 13.27 -26.42 -0.97
N GLU A 53 12.52 -26.77 -2.01
CA GLU A 53 12.94 -26.58 -3.41
C GLU A 53 13.05 -25.10 -3.76
N ASP A 54 12.31 -24.22 -3.10
CA ASP A 54 12.28 -22.77 -3.36
C ASP A 54 13.45 -22.01 -2.71
N GLU A 55 14.18 -22.63 -1.76
CA GLU A 55 15.24 -21.98 -0.97
C GLU A 55 16.32 -21.32 -1.82
N HIS A 56 16.67 -21.89 -2.97
CA HIS A 56 17.69 -21.33 -3.86
C HIS A 56 17.29 -20.02 -4.55
N GLN A 57 15.99 -19.71 -4.56
CA GLN A 57 15.44 -18.47 -5.13
C GLN A 57 15.04 -17.46 -4.06
N LEU A 58 15.11 -17.84 -2.78
CA LEU A 58 14.75 -17.00 -1.65
C LEU A 58 15.93 -16.13 -1.23
N TRP A 59 15.66 -14.82 -1.17
CA TRP A 59 16.58 -13.82 -0.68
C TRP A 59 15.95 -13.10 0.49
N TRP A 60 16.79 -12.61 1.40
CA TRP A 60 16.32 -11.74 2.47
C TRP A 60 17.23 -10.53 2.65
N THR A 61 16.62 -9.44 3.11
CA THR A 61 17.31 -8.24 3.55
C THR A 61 16.81 -7.84 4.94
N GLN A 62 17.64 -7.15 5.72
CA GLN A 62 17.16 -6.57 6.98
C GLN A 62 16.03 -5.59 6.71
N LEU A 63 15.03 -5.59 7.59
CA LEU A 63 14.01 -4.54 7.56
C LEU A 63 14.69 -3.19 7.80
N PRO A 64 14.37 -2.16 7.01
CA PRO A 64 14.83 -0.81 7.28
C PRO A 64 14.38 -0.36 8.68
N ASP A 65 15.20 0.40 9.41
CA ASP A 65 14.78 1.00 10.67
C ASP A 65 13.73 2.09 10.38
N CYS A 66 12.46 1.73 10.51
CA CYS A 66 11.34 2.64 10.30
C CYS A 66 11.41 3.86 11.22
N ASN A 67 11.98 3.75 12.43
CA ASN A 67 12.14 4.88 13.33
C ASN A 67 13.26 5.82 12.87
N GLU A 68 14.32 5.29 12.28
CA GLU A 68 15.35 6.11 11.64
C GLU A 68 14.79 6.82 10.40
N ILE A 69 14.05 6.11 9.56
CA ILE A 69 13.37 6.69 8.39
C ILE A 69 12.40 7.79 8.83
N GLN A 70 11.56 7.52 9.82
CA GLN A 70 10.61 8.50 10.35
C GLN A 70 11.33 9.72 10.94
N ARG A 71 12.41 9.54 11.70
CA ARG A 71 13.24 10.65 12.20
C ARG A 71 13.87 11.48 11.09
N ARG A 72 14.24 10.88 9.96
CA ARG A 72 14.75 11.60 8.79
C ARG A 72 13.63 12.37 8.07
N ILE A 73 12.42 11.79 8.01
CA ILE A 73 11.23 12.44 7.45
C ILE A 73 10.79 13.63 8.31
N ASP A 74 10.74 13.45 9.62
CA ASP A 74 10.31 14.49 10.57
C ASP A 74 11.32 15.64 10.71
N GLY A 75 12.53 15.47 10.16
CA GLY A 75 13.65 16.40 10.31
C GLY A 75 14.26 16.35 11.71
N GLN A 76 15.53 16.77 11.83
CA GLN A 76 16.20 16.92 13.12
C GLN A 76 15.31 17.70 14.11
N PRO A 77 15.21 17.27 15.39
CA PRO A 77 14.40 17.96 16.38
C PRO A 77 14.87 19.41 16.52
N GLY A 78 14.05 20.35 16.05
CA GLY A 78 14.34 21.78 16.02
C GLY A 78 14.29 22.44 14.64
N SER A 79 14.21 21.67 13.54
CA SER A 79 13.86 22.25 12.25
C SER A 79 12.33 22.41 12.16
N PRO A 80 11.80 23.57 11.74
CA PRO A 80 10.38 23.68 11.43
C PRO A 80 10.04 22.63 10.37
N PRO A 81 8.84 22.00 10.42
CA PRO A 81 8.42 21.10 9.37
C PRO A 81 8.62 21.81 8.03
N ALA A 82 9.37 21.18 7.13
CA ALA A 82 9.56 21.71 5.80
C ALA A 82 8.16 22.07 5.25
N PRO A 83 7.97 23.25 4.65
CA PRO A 83 6.67 23.60 4.11
C PRO A 83 6.24 22.47 3.18
N ALA A 84 5.02 21.96 3.35
CA ALA A 84 4.47 20.79 2.66
C ALA A 84 4.47 20.89 1.11
N ASN A 85 4.98 21.99 0.57
CA ASN A 85 5.07 22.32 -0.84
C ASN A 85 6.46 22.12 -1.46
N ASP A 86 7.50 21.83 -0.67
CA ASP A 86 8.85 21.57 -1.21
C ASP A 86 9.05 20.05 -1.36
N CYS A 87 8.29 19.44 -2.27
CA CYS A 87 8.66 18.14 -2.81
C CYS A 87 9.97 18.33 -3.58
N GLY A 88 11.08 17.86 -3.01
CA GLY A 88 12.34 17.76 -3.74
C GLY A 88 12.18 16.98 -5.06
N PRO A 89 13.23 16.94 -5.90
CA PRO A 89 13.16 16.30 -7.23
C PRO A 89 12.68 14.84 -7.18
N GLU A 90 12.98 14.12 -6.10
CA GLU A 90 12.52 12.75 -5.86
C GLU A 90 11.00 12.67 -5.63
N GLY A 91 10.42 13.66 -4.95
CA GLY A 91 8.98 13.78 -4.74
C GLY A 91 8.21 14.05 -6.03
N GLU A 92 8.74 14.89 -6.91
CA GLU A 92 8.14 15.14 -8.24
C GLU A 92 8.17 13.90 -9.14
N VAL A 93 9.24 13.10 -9.07
CA VAL A 93 9.34 11.82 -9.79
C VAL A 93 8.30 10.82 -9.25
N ALA A 94 8.18 10.70 -7.91
CA ALA A 94 7.20 9.81 -7.29
C ALA A 94 5.75 10.20 -7.67
N ILE A 95 5.43 11.49 -7.64
CA ILE A 95 4.12 12.02 -8.09
C ILE A 95 3.87 11.66 -9.56
N SER A 96 4.87 11.84 -10.42
CA SER A 96 4.77 11.53 -11.86
C SER A 96 4.55 10.05 -12.12
N VAL A 97 5.23 9.16 -11.39
CA VAL A 97 5.03 7.70 -11.48
C VAL A 97 3.59 7.33 -11.11
N VAL A 98 3.07 7.91 -10.02
CA VAL A 98 1.70 7.62 -9.58
C VAL A 98 0.68 8.13 -10.59
N ILE A 99 0.83 9.37 -11.10
CA ILE A 99 -0.04 9.92 -12.16
C ILE A 99 -0.01 9.01 -13.40
N ASN A 100 1.18 8.56 -13.81
CA ASN A 100 1.34 7.68 -14.96
C ASN A 100 0.66 6.32 -14.76
N GLY A 101 0.64 5.80 -13.54
CA GLY A 101 -0.07 4.58 -13.17
C GLY A 101 -1.61 4.71 -13.04
N LEU A 102 -2.17 5.92 -13.16
CA LEU A 102 -3.62 6.14 -13.20
C LEU A 102 -4.17 5.95 -14.62
N SER A 103 -5.29 5.23 -14.72
CA SER A 103 -6.03 5.11 -15.98
C SER A 103 -6.64 6.46 -16.41
N PRO A 104 -6.95 6.67 -17.70
CA PRO A 104 -7.58 7.91 -18.16
C PRO A 104 -8.86 8.26 -17.40
N ALA A 105 -9.69 7.27 -17.09
CA ALA A 105 -10.90 7.45 -16.30
C ALA A 105 -10.62 7.90 -14.85
N GLN A 106 -9.55 7.38 -14.24
CA GLN A 106 -9.12 7.78 -12.89
C GLN A 106 -8.61 9.22 -12.88
N ARG A 107 -7.84 9.63 -13.90
CA ARG A 107 -7.37 11.01 -14.04
C ARG A 107 -8.53 11.99 -14.24
N ASP A 108 -9.47 11.67 -15.13
CA ASP A 108 -10.67 12.50 -15.34
C ASP A 108 -11.51 12.63 -14.06
N LEU A 109 -11.68 11.53 -13.32
CA LEU A 109 -12.40 11.52 -12.06
C LEU A 109 -11.76 12.47 -11.02
N LEU A 110 -10.44 12.40 -10.82
CA LEU A 110 -9.73 13.28 -9.88
C LEU A 110 -9.87 14.76 -10.24
N VAL A 111 -9.79 15.10 -11.52
CA VAL A 111 -9.92 16.48 -12.00
C VAL A 111 -11.34 17.01 -11.80
N ARG A 112 -12.35 16.16 -11.94
CA ARG A 112 -13.76 16.54 -11.84
C ARG A 112 -14.31 16.63 -10.42
N LEU A 113 -13.52 16.22 -9.43
CA LEU A 113 -13.88 16.36 -8.01
C LEU A 113 -14.17 17.83 -7.69
N GLN A 114 -15.38 18.09 -7.20
CA GLN A 114 -15.78 19.40 -6.71
C GLN A 114 -15.67 19.42 -5.18
N PRO A 115 -15.01 20.42 -4.58
CA PRO A 115 -15.01 20.57 -3.13
C PRO A 115 -16.45 20.70 -2.65
N ASP A 116 -16.79 20.00 -1.57
CA ASP A 116 -18.12 19.97 -0.98
C ASP A 116 -17.97 20.12 0.54
N GLY A 117 -18.53 21.18 1.12
CA GLY A 117 -18.39 21.50 2.54
C GLY A 117 -17.18 22.40 2.91
N PRO A 118 -16.98 22.65 4.22
CA PRO A 118 -15.90 23.51 4.72
C PRO A 118 -14.52 22.88 4.47
N ALA A 119 -13.49 23.73 4.29
CA ALA A 119 -12.13 23.30 3.95
C ALA A 119 -11.52 22.30 4.96
N GLU A 120 -11.99 22.31 6.20
CA GLU A 120 -11.54 21.44 7.29
C GLU A 120 -11.97 19.97 7.11
N GLU A 121 -13.02 19.67 6.34
CA GLU A 121 -13.49 18.29 6.13
C GLU A 121 -12.89 17.62 4.88
N LEU A 122 -12.29 18.40 3.96
CA LEU A 122 -11.72 17.96 2.67
C LEU A 122 -12.61 16.94 1.93
N ARG A 123 -13.92 17.20 1.94
CA ARG A 123 -14.92 16.40 1.22
C ARG A 123 -15.02 16.90 -0.22
N PHE A 124 -15.10 15.95 -1.14
CA PHE A 124 -15.21 16.17 -2.56
C PHE A 124 -16.37 15.36 -3.12
N SER A 125 -17.10 15.94 -4.08
CA SER A 125 -18.23 15.29 -4.73
C SER A 125 -18.02 15.14 -6.23
N TYR A 126 -18.62 14.12 -6.83
CA TYR A 126 -18.63 13.90 -8.27
C TYR A 126 -19.92 13.25 -8.75
N ALA A 127 -20.29 13.52 -10.00
CA ALA A 127 -21.41 12.86 -10.66
C ALA A 127 -21.00 11.44 -11.10
N ILE A 128 -21.75 10.43 -10.69
CA ILE A 128 -21.49 9.03 -11.07
C ILE A 128 -22.00 8.81 -12.50
N GLN A 129 -21.09 8.83 -13.48
CA GLN A 129 -21.45 8.57 -14.89
C GLN A 129 -21.69 7.09 -15.18
N SER A 130 -20.90 6.20 -14.55
CA SER A 130 -21.15 4.76 -14.55
C SER A 130 -20.86 4.20 -13.17
N LYS A 131 -21.83 3.47 -12.60
CA LYS A 131 -21.70 2.92 -11.24
C LYS A 131 -20.48 2.01 -11.10
N GLY A 132 -20.18 1.19 -12.11
CA GLY A 132 -19.06 0.25 -12.09
C GLY A 132 -17.67 0.90 -12.14
N ALA A 133 -17.43 1.84 -13.06
CA ALA A 133 -16.09 2.44 -13.22
C ALA A 133 -15.75 3.40 -12.07
N GLY A 134 -16.75 4.10 -11.51
CA GLY A 134 -16.58 4.93 -10.32
C GLY A 134 -16.15 4.10 -9.11
N LEU A 135 -16.84 2.99 -8.84
CA LEU A 135 -16.52 2.06 -7.74
C LEU A 135 -15.09 1.50 -7.85
N GLN A 136 -14.70 1.02 -9.04
CA GLN A 136 -13.36 0.48 -9.26
C GLN A 136 -12.27 1.55 -9.10
N SER A 137 -12.52 2.77 -9.57
CA SER A 137 -11.58 3.89 -9.44
C SER A 137 -11.38 4.31 -7.98
N CYS A 138 -12.47 4.41 -7.21
CA CYS A 138 -12.40 4.74 -5.79
C CYS A 138 -11.74 3.64 -4.97
N SER A 139 -12.03 2.36 -5.26
CA SER A 139 -11.32 1.24 -4.64
C SER A 139 -9.82 1.30 -4.91
N ALA A 140 -9.42 1.62 -6.14
CA ALA A 140 -8.01 1.82 -6.48
C ALA A 140 -7.40 3.02 -5.76
N PHE A 141 -8.13 4.12 -5.57
CA PHE A 141 -7.66 5.29 -4.83
C PHE A 141 -7.47 5.02 -3.34
N ILE A 142 -8.35 4.24 -2.71
CA ILE A 142 -8.19 3.81 -1.32
C ILE A 142 -6.95 2.93 -1.17
N LYS A 143 -6.78 1.92 -2.04
CA LYS A 143 -5.59 1.05 -2.04
C LYS A 143 -4.28 1.82 -2.22
N ARG A 144 -4.33 2.94 -2.94
CA ARG A 144 -3.18 3.82 -3.21
C ARG A 144 -3.05 4.99 -2.23
N GLN A 145 -3.85 5.03 -1.16
CA GLN A 145 -3.84 6.12 -0.15
C GLN A 145 -4.04 7.53 -0.75
N ILE A 146 -4.77 7.62 -1.87
CA ILE A 146 -5.16 8.89 -2.52
C ILE A 146 -6.45 9.42 -1.88
N VAL A 147 -7.31 8.51 -1.43
CA VAL A 147 -8.61 8.81 -0.79
C VAL A 147 -8.70 8.03 0.51
N LEU A 148 -9.30 8.64 1.54
CA LEU A 148 -9.62 7.98 2.79
C LEU A 148 -10.94 7.20 2.66
N ALA A 149 -10.95 5.95 3.14
CA ALA A 149 -12.19 5.22 3.38
C ALA A 149 -12.84 5.81 4.64
N GLY A 150 -13.93 6.55 4.48
CA GLY A 150 -14.71 7.09 5.59
C GLY A 150 -16.03 6.34 5.76
N ASP A 151 -16.69 6.59 6.90
CA ASP A 151 -18.03 6.08 7.24
C ASP A 151 -19.12 6.55 6.29
N ASP A 152 -18.83 7.58 5.48
CA ASP A 152 -19.74 8.21 4.52
C ASP A 152 -20.06 7.33 3.29
N HIS A 153 -19.67 6.05 3.30
CA HIS A 153 -19.85 5.05 2.24
C HIS A 153 -20.03 5.69 0.86
N PRO A 154 -18.92 6.04 0.18
CA PRO A 154 -18.86 7.04 -0.89
C PRO A 154 -19.67 6.73 -2.17
N TYR A 155 -20.44 5.63 -2.14
CA TYR A 155 -21.14 4.96 -3.21
C TYR A 155 -22.67 4.89 -3.01
N GLU A 156 -23.19 5.31 -1.85
CA GLU A 156 -24.58 5.03 -1.46
C GLU A 156 -25.62 5.97 -2.09
N ASN A 157 -25.21 7.16 -2.54
CA ASN A 157 -26.12 8.10 -3.19
C ASN A 157 -26.12 7.88 -4.72
N GLY A 158 -27.18 7.27 -5.25
CA GLY A 158 -27.28 6.72 -6.61
C GLY A 158 -26.98 7.64 -7.81
N HIS A 159 -26.78 8.94 -7.60
CA HIS A 159 -26.41 9.93 -8.62
C HIS A 159 -25.12 10.71 -8.31
N ARG A 160 -24.61 10.66 -7.07
CA ARG A 160 -23.50 11.50 -6.62
C ARG A 160 -22.63 10.73 -5.62
N GLY A 161 -21.34 10.63 -5.92
CA GLY A 161 -20.35 10.04 -5.02
C GLY A 161 -19.65 11.12 -4.21
N TYR A 162 -19.24 10.75 -3.00
CA TYR A 162 -18.50 11.61 -2.08
C TYR A 162 -17.13 10.98 -1.83
N LEU A 163 -16.04 11.74 -1.68
CA LEU A 163 -14.71 11.21 -1.38
C LEU A 163 -13.98 12.20 -0.48
N ARG A 164 -13.13 11.69 0.41
CA ARG A 164 -12.20 12.53 1.17
C ARG A 164 -10.79 12.33 0.65
N LEU A 165 -10.19 13.37 0.09
CA LEU A 165 -8.81 13.29 -0.40
C LEU A 165 -7.84 13.30 0.77
N THR A 166 -6.79 12.47 0.67
CA THR A 166 -5.61 12.64 1.51
C THR A 166 -4.83 13.87 1.06
N PRO A 167 -3.88 14.39 1.87
CA PRO A 167 -2.95 15.43 1.40
C PRO A 167 -2.24 15.04 0.11
N PHE A 168 -1.85 13.77 -0.01
CA PHE A 168 -1.26 13.21 -1.24
C PHE A 168 -2.23 13.23 -2.43
N GLY A 169 -3.49 12.83 -2.23
CA GLY A 169 -4.52 12.91 -3.27
C GLY A 169 -4.83 14.34 -3.72
N ALA A 170 -4.77 15.32 -2.81
CA ALA A 170 -4.93 16.73 -3.13
C ALA A 170 -3.80 17.25 -4.04
N LEU A 171 -2.55 16.88 -3.74
CA LEU A 171 -1.38 17.22 -4.57
C LEU A 171 -1.50 16.63 -5.99
N LEU A 172 -1.87 15.35 -6.11
CA LEU A 172 -2.09 14.70 -7.41
C LEU A 172 -3.16 15.41 -8.23
N ARG A 173 -4.28 15.78 -7.59
CA ARG A 173 -5.36 16.52 -8.24
C ARG A 173 -4.90 17.89 -8.73
N GLU A 174 -4.17 18.64 -7.90
CA GLU A 174 -3.66 19.96 -8.29
C GLU A 174 -2.73 19.86 -9.49
N ARG A 175 -1.85 18.84 -9.52
CA ARG A 175 -0.94 18.59 -10.63
C ARG A 175 -1.69 18.27 -11.92
N LEU A 176 -2.68 17.38 -11.87
CA LEU A 176 -3.51 17.04 -13.02
C LEU A 176 -4.30 18.23 -13.56
N ILE A 177 -4.78 19.13 -12.68
CA ILE A 177 -5.44 20.38 -13.08
C ILE A 177 -4.46 21.31 -13.80
N LYS A 178 -3.22 21.43 -13.30
CA LYS A 178 -2.15 22.21 -13.94
C LYS A 178 -1.80 21.65 -15.33
N GLU A 179 -1.65 20.34 -15.46
CA GLU A 179 -1.37 19.68 -16.74
C GLU A 179 -2.48 19.91 -17.77
N ARG A 180 -3.75 19.79 -17.37
CA ARG A 180 -4.90 20.04 -18.24
C ARG A 180 -5.04 21.49 -18.70
N ARG A 181 -4.49 22.45 -17.95
CA ARG A 181 -4.48 23.88 -18.30
C ARG A 181 -3.33 24.25 -19.25
N ASN A 182 -2.26 23.46 -19.25
CA ASN A 182 -1.03 23.73 -20.00
C ASN A 182 -0.92 22.93 -21.31
N GLY A 183 -1.82 21.98 -21.56
CA GLY A 183 -1.95 21.24 -22.82
C GLY A 183 -3.18 21.68 -23.60
#